data_AF-A0A7C5AJY2-F1
#
_entry.id   AF-A0A7C5AJY2-F1
#
_cell.length_a   1.000
_cell.length_b   1.000
_cell.length_c   1.000
_cell.angle_alpha   90.00
_cell.angle_beta   90.00
_cell.angle_gamma   90.00
#
_symmetry.space_group_name_H-M   'P 1'
#
loop_
_entity.id
_entity.type
_entity.pdbx_description
1 polymer ?
#
loop_
_entity_poly.entity_id
_entity_poly.type
_entity_poly.pdbx_seq_one_letter_code
_entity_poly.pdbx_strand_id
1 'polypeptide(L)' 'SATIVFAAVPERTTRRYGRRGMMYIHMEAGHAAQNIHLQAVALRMGSVPVGAFDDEAVTRIAGLPDNQIPLYLIPVGR' A
#
# COMPACT_ATOMS: atom_id res chain seq x y z
N SER A 1 -11.01 12.95 6.51
CA SER A 1 -10.34 12.09 5.52
C SER A 1 -9.29 11.26 6.25
N ALA A 2 -8.84 10.16 5.65
CA ALA A 2 -7.75 9.33 6.16
C ALA A 2 -6.92 8.84 4.97
N THR A 3 -5.62 8.57 5.18
CA THR A 3 -4.76 7.96 4.17
C THR A 3 -4.40 6.55 4.62
N ILE A 4 -4.75 5.57 3.80
CA ILE A 4 -4.38 4.18 4.02
C ILE A 4 -3.00 3.96 3.41
N VAL A 5 -2.07 3.42 4.20
CA VAL A 5 -0.70 3.10 3.78
C VAL A 5 -0.59 1.59 3.59
N PHE A 6 -0.35 1.14 2.36
CA PHE A 6 0.07 -0.23 2.12
C PHE A 6 1.56 -0.34 2.37
N ALA A 7 1.95 -1.31 3.19
CA ALA A 7 3.33 -1.71 3.40
C ALA A 7 3.45 -3.22 3.29
N ALA A 8 4.65 -3.71 2.97
CA ALA A 8 4.94 -5.15 2.97
C ALA A 8 6.22 -5.45 3.71
N VAL A 9 6.32 -6.69 4.18
CA VAL A 9 7.57 -7.32 4.63
C VAL A 9 8.11 -8.15 3.45
N PRO A 10 9.06 -7.64 2.65
CA PRO A 10 9.46 -8.27 1.39
C PRO A 10 9.89 -9.73 1.56
N GLU A 11 10.64 -10.01 2.62
CA GLU A 11 11.21 -11.32 2.95
C GLU A 11 10.14 -12.42 3.04
N ARG A 12 8.93 -12.07 3.50
CA ARG A 12 7.83 -13.06 3.63
C ARG A 12 7.46 -13.67 2.28
N THR A 13 7.47 -12.87 1.22
CA THR A 13 7.07 -13.29 -0.12
C THR A 13 8.29 -13.71 -0.94
N THR A 14 9.41 -12.99 -0.85
CA THR A 14 10.63 -13.31 -1.60
C THR A 14 11.30 -14.59 -1.11
N ARG A 15 11.15 -14.99 0.16
CA ARG A 15 11.63 -16.30 0.66
C ARG A 15 11.08 -17.47 -0.17
N ARG A 16 9.83 -17.38 -0.65
CA ARG A 16 9.19 -18.43 -1.45
C ARG A 16 9.37 -18.24 -2.95
N TYR A 17 9.31 -17.00 -3.43
CA TYR A 17 9.21 -16.70 -4.87
C TYR A 17 10.44 -16.00 -5.45
N GLY A 18 11.50 -15.83 -4.65
CA GLY A 18 12.72 -15.13 -5.02
C GLY A 18 12.42 -13.73 -5.55
N ARG A 19 13.07 -13.36 -6.67
CA ARG A 19 12.88 -12.07 -7.35
C ARG A 19 11.42 -11.82 -7.77
N ARG A 20 10.65 -12.87 -8.07
CA ARG A 20 9.23 -12.71 -8.44
C ARG A 20 8.37 -12.28 -7.26
N GLY A 21 8.82 -12.49 -6.03
CA GLY A 21 8.11 -12.07 -4.83
C GLY A 21 7.82 -10.57 -4.81
N MET A 22 8.75 -9.73 -5.28
CA MET A 22 8.52 -8.29 -5.38
C MET A 22 7.40 -7.94 -6.35
N MET A 23 7.35 -8.60 -7.52
CA MET A 23 6.25 -8.38 -8.47
C MET A 23 4.91 -8.74 -7.85
N TYR A 24 4.84 -9.85 -7.11
CA TYR A 24 3.62 -10.29 -6.46
C TYR A 24 3.19 -9.35 -5.33
N ILE A 25 4.14 -8.83 -4.54
CA ILE A 25 3.85 -7.83 -3.51
C ILE A 25 3.13 -6.60 -4.11
N HIS A 26 3.61 -6.07 -5.25
CA HIS A 26 2.95 -4.95 -5.91
C HIS A 26 1.57 -5.32 -6.48
N MET A 27 1.41 -6.51 -7.06
CA MET A 27 0.10 -6.99 -7.55
C MET A 27 -0.92 -7.11 -6.41
N GLU A 28 -0.53 -7.68 -5.27
CA GLU A 28 -1.40 -7.81 -4.10
C GLU A 28 -1.78 -6.43 -3.52
N ALA A 29 -0.84 -5.49 -3.45
CA ALA A 29 -1.14 -4.12 -3.04
C ALA A 29 -2.15 -3.45 -3.99
N GLY A 30 -2.01 -3.67 -5.30
CA GLY A 30 -2.96 -3.19 -6.31
C GLY A 30 -4.36 -3.80 -6.16
N HIS A 31 -4.45 -5.13 -5.97
CA HIS A 31 -5.72 -5.80 -5.73
C HIS A 31 -6.42 -5.28 -4.45
N ALA A 32 -5.68 -5.13 -3.36
CA ALA A 32 -6.21 -4.60 -2.11
C ALA A 32 -6.64 -3.13 -2.24
N ALA A 33 -5.89 -2.31 -2.97
CA ALA A 33 -6.27 -0.93 -3.25
C ALA A 33 -7.56 -0.82 -4.06
N GLN A 34 -7.78 -1.68 -5.04
CA GLN A 34 -9.04 -1.71 -5.80
C GLN A 34 -10.24 -2.01 -4.89
N ASN A 35 -10.08 -2.90 -3.92
CA ASN A 35 -11.14 -3.15 -2.93
C ASN A 35 -11.44 -1.89 -2.11
N ILE A 36 -10.43 -1.13 -1.69
CA ILE A 36 -10.63 0.16 -1.00
C ILE A 36 -11.39 1.14 -1.90
N HIS A 37 -11.01 1.27 -3.17
CA HIS A 37 -11.70 2.16 -4.12
C HIS A 37 -13.18 1.80 -4.28
N LEU A 38 -13.50 0.52 -4.42
CA LEU A 38 -14.89 0.05 -4.51
C LEU A 38 -15.68 0.32 -3.22
N GLN A 39 -15.06 0.12 -2.05
CA GLN A 39 -15.70 0.44 -0.77
C GLN A 39 -15.90 1.95 -0.58
N ALA A 40 -14.95 2.79 -0.98
CA ALA A 40 -15.09 4.24 -0.95
C ALA A 40 -16.30 4.68 -1.78
N VAL A 41 -16.44 4.16 -3.01
CA VAL A 41 -17.61 4.43 -3.87
C VAL A 41 -18.91 3.99 -3.20
N ALA A 42 -18.97 2.78 -2.64
CA ALA A 42 -20.16 2.28 -1.94
C ALA A 42 -20.58 3.18 -0.75
N LEU A 43 -19.59 3.75 -0.06
CA LEU A 43 -19.79 4.69 1.05
C LEU A 43 -19.99 6.15 0.62
N ARG A 44 -20.06 6.42 -0.70
CA ARG A 44 -20.14 7.77 -1.29
C ARG A 44 -18.98 8.66 -0.86
N MET A 45 -17.78 8.10 -0.85
CA MET A 45 -16.51 8.76 -0.58
C MET A 45 -15.63 8.77 -1.83
N GLY A 46 -14.74 9.76 -1.93
CA GLY A 46 -13.65 9.78 -2.90
C GLY A 46 -12.44 9.00 -2.38
N SER A 47 -11.66 8.42 -3.30
CA SER A 47 -10.36 7.83 -3.01
C SER A 47 -9.40 8.02 -4.18
N VAL A 48 -8.10 8.15 -3.91
CA VAL A 48 -7.09 8.43 -4.93
C VAL A 48 -5.91 7.45 -4.80
N PRO A 49 -5.49 6.80 -5.89
CA PRO A 49 -4.26 6.02 -5.88
C PRO A 49 -3.01 6.92 -5.96
N VAL A 50 -2.05 6.75 -5.04
CA VAL A 50 -0.77 7.48 -5.06
C VAL A 50 0.40 6.49 -4.95
N GLY A 51 1.09 6.28 -6.07
CA GLY A 51 2.24 5.36 -6.20
C GLY A 51 3.61 6.02 -6.20
N ALA A 52 3.67 7.35 -6.16
CA ALA A 52 4.92 8.10 -6.05
C ALA A 52 4.87 8.96 -4.78
N PHE A 53 5.82 8.72 -3.88
CA PHE A 53 5.96 9.40 -2.60
C PHE A 53 7.41 9.25 -2.10
N ASP A 54 7.73 9.92 -0.99
CA ASP A 54 9.01 9.79 -0.32
C ASP A 54 8.94 8.62 0.69
N ASP A 55 9.62 7.53 0.37
CA ASP A 55 9.61 6.28 1.14
C ASP A 55 10.13 6.48 2.58
N GLU A 56 11.17 7.30 2.77
CA GLU A 56 11.76 7.56 4.08
C GLU A 56 10.81 8.39 4.94
N ALA A 57 10.21 9.43 4.35
CA ALA A 57 9.25 10.27 5.04
C ALA A 57 8.00 9.47 5.45
N VAL A 58 7.46 8.64 4.55
CA VAL A 58 6.29 7.80 4.84
C VAL A 58 6.61 6.76 5.92
N THR A 59 7.73 6.06 5.80
CA THR A 59 8.20 5.07 6.81
C THR A 59 8.24 5.69 8.20
N ARG A 60 8.83 6.89 8.33
CA ARG A 60 8.92 7.61 9.60
C ARG A 60 7.55 8.06 10.13
N ILE A 61 6.71 8.66 9.27
CA ILE A 61 5.40 9.20 9.68
C ILE A 61 4.45 8.07 10.08
N ALA A 62 4.44 6.97 9.33
CA ALA A 62 3.58 5.81 9.60
C ALA A 62 4.15 4.88 10.69
N GLY A 63 5.36 5.14 11.19
CA GLY A 63 6.01 4.32 12.21
C GLY A 63 6.25 2.88 11.76
N LEU A 64 6.60 2.68 10.48
CA LEU A 64 6.86 1.35 9.95
C LEU A 64 8.16 0.79 10.54
N PRO A 65 8.19 -0.49 10.95
CA PRO A 65 9.43 -1.13 11.38
C PRO A 65 10.39 -1.31 10.19
N ASP A 66 11.70 -1.46 10.49
CA ASP A 66 12.77 -1.54 9.47
C ASP A 66 12.61 -2.68 8.45
N ASN A 67 11.84 -3.71 8.78
CA ASN A 67 11.54 -4.83 7.88
C ASN A 67 10.30 -4.60 7.01
N GLN A 68 9.71 -3.40 7.02
CA GLN A 68 8.59 -3.03 6.18
C GLN A 68 8.97 -1.91 5.24
N ILE A 69 8.48 -2.01 4.00
CA ILE A 69 8.58 -0.94 3.01
C ILE A 69 7.17 -0.44 2.65
N PRO A 70 6.96 0.88 2.54
CA PRO A 70 5.73 1.41 1.98
C PRO A 70 5.64 1.07 0.48
N LEU A 71 4.43 0.84 -0.02
CA LEU A 71 4.19 0.44 -1.41
C LEU A 71 3.20 1.35 -2.12
N TYR A 72 2.19 1.81 -1.39
CA TYR A 72 1.07 2.52 -2.00
C TYR A 72 0.28 3.32 -0.97
N LEU A 73 -0.16 4.52 -1.33
CA LEU A 73 -0.95 5.38 -0.47
C LEU A 73 -2.32 5.60 -1.08
N ILE A 74 -3.38 5.42 -0.28
CA ILE A 74 -4.77 5.67 -0.70
C ILE A 74 -5.43 6.67 0.26
N PRO A 75 -5.39 7.99 -0.04
CA PRO A 75 -6.26 8.95 0.61
C PRO A 75 -7.74 8.63 0.33
N VAL A 76 -8.57 8.71 1.36
CA VAL A 76 -10.03 8.49 1.34
C VAL A 76 -10.73 9.62 2.11
N GLY A 77 -11.79 10.19 1.54
CA GLY A 77 -12.49 11.33 2.14
C GLY A 77 -13.83 11.65 1.49
N ARG A 78 -14.53 12.64 2.05
CA ARG A 78 -15.65 13.31 1.37
C ARG A 78 -15.14 14.59 0.73
#